data_AF-A0A949WUE2-F1
#
_entry.id   AF-A0A949WUE2-F1
#
_cell.length_a   1.000
_cell.length_b   1.000
_cell.length_c   1.000
_cell.angle_alpha   90.00
_cell.angle_beta   90.00
_cell.angle_gamma   90.00
#
_symmetry.space_group_name_H-M   'P 1'
#
loop_
_entity.id
_entity.type
_entity.pdbx_description
1 polymer ?
#
loop_
_entity_poly.entity_id
_entity_poly.type
_entity_poly.pdbx_seq_one_letter_code
_entity_poly.pdbx_strand_id
1 'polypeptide(L)'
;MYNIQELVQKSKAGDISSFMSLLREKEVLIYNISFSYTKNSYDAEDCISEASIKAFDKLKQLKNEEKFYCWFISILINICRKNIKSKITIPSDDTINQVRDEFSYQFIDDRILIEELLSKLRKDERDIIAFRYLKLYILYPIQNILLMK
;
A
#
# COMPACT_ATOMS: atom_id res chain seq x y z
N MET A 1 -8.02 19.96 3.69
CA MET A 1 -7.09 18.94 3.13
C MET A 1 -5.80 19.07 3.92
N TYR A 2 -5.38 18.04 4.66
CA TYR A 2 -4.20 18.15 5.53
C TYR A 2 -2.91 18.16 4.70
N ASN A 3 -1.91 18.92 5.14
CA ASN A 3 -0.58 18.91 4.51
C ASN A 3 0.17 17.64 4.95
N ILE A 4 0.47 16.75 4.00
CA ILE A 4 1.19 15.49 4.26
C ILE A 4 2.53 15.72 4.97
N GLN A 5 3.27 16.77 4.58
CA GLN A 5 4.55 17.08 5.16
C GLN A 5 4.40 17.44 6.65
N GLU A 6 3.40 18.27 6.97
CA GLU A 6 3.10 18.68 8.35
C GLU A 6 2.73 17.49 9.22
N LEU A 7 1.83 16.62 8.75
CA LEU A 7 1.43 15.42 9.48
C LEU A 7 2.61 14.48 9.71
N VAL A 8 3.45 14.27 8.70
CA VAL A 8 4.64 13.40 8.84
C VAL A 8 5.63 14.00 9.85
N GLN A 9 5.86 15.32 9.85
CA GLN A 9 6.74 15.95 10.84
C GLN A 9 6.20 15.82 12.27
N LYS A 10 4.90 16.06 12.47
CA LYS A 10 4.25 15.85 13.77
C LYS A 10 4.40 14.40 14.23
N SER A 11 4.17 13.45 13.33
CA SER A 11 4.34 12.02 13.62
C SER A 11 5.79 11.66 13.94
N LYS A 12 6.78 12.24 13.26
CA LYS A 12 8.21 12.07 13.60
C LYS A 12 8.54 12.59 15.01
N ALA A 13 7.84 13.62 15.47
CA ALA A 13 7.93 14.15 16.82
C ALA A 13 7.20 13.29 17.87
N GLY A 14 6.51 12.21 17.46
CA GLY A 14 5.80 11.27 18.34
C GLY A 14 4.29 11.44 18.37
N ASP A 15 3.72 12.31 17.53
CA ASP A 15 2.26 12.46 17.44
C ASP A 15 1.62 11.29 16.69
N ILE A 16 1.09 10.35 17.48
CA ILE A 16 0.35 9.18 17.00
C ILE A 16 -0.93 9.59 16.27
N SER A 17 -1.61 10.65 16.70
CA SER A 17 -2.87 11.11 16.08
C SER A 17 -2.64 11.58 14.65
N SER A 18 -1.56 12.33 14.43
CA SER A 18 -1.14 12.72 13.07
C SER A 18 -0.81 11.51 12.19
N PHE A 19 -0.20 10.45 12.77
CA PHE A 19 0.15 9.25 12.02
C PHE A 19 -1.09 8.45 11.62
N MET A 20 -2.03 8.28 12.56
CA MET A 20 -3.31 7.64 12.30
C MET A 20 -4.13 8.41 11.25
N SER A 21 -4.03 9.74 11.23
CA SER A 21 -4.67 10.57 10.21
C SER A 21 -4.10 10.31 8.82
N LEU A 22 -2.77 10.14 8.70
CA LEU A 22 -2.14 9.76 7.43
C LEU A 22 -2.64 8.40 6.93
N LEU A 23 -2.71 7.40 7.80
CA LEU A 23 -3.18 6.06 7.43
C LEU A 23 -4.66 6.05 7.05
N ARG A 24 -5.50 6.75 7.83
CA ARG A 24 -6.94 6.87 7.57
C ARG A 24 -7.24 7.48 6.20
N GLU A 25 -6.42 8.43 5.74
CA GLU A 25 -6.59 9.02 4.41
C GLU A 25 -6.51 7.99 3.27
N LYS A 26 -5.73 6.91 3.45
CA LYS A 26 -5.53 5.84 2.45
C LYS A 26 -5.99 4.47 2.94
N GLU A 27 -6.87 4.42 3.93
CA GLU A 27 -7.29 3.18 4.60
C GLU A 27 -7.82 2.13 3.60
N VAL A 28 -8.69 2.54 2.68
CA VAL A 28 -9.24 1.65 1.64
C VAL A 28 -8.15 1.08 0.73
N LEU A 29 -7.17 1.90 0.33
CA LEU A 29 -6.05 1.46 -0.51
C LEU A 29 -5.16 0.47 0.25
N ILE A 30 -4.80 0.82 1.48
CA ILE A 30 -3.97 0.00 2.37
C ILE A 30 -4.63 -1.36 2.60
N TYR A 31 -5.93 -1.39 2.91
CA TYR A 31 -6.69 -2.62 3.08
C TYR A 31 -6.73 -3.46 1.81
N ASN A 32 -7.05 -2.85 0.66
CA ASN A 32 -7.13 -3.57 -0.62
C ASN A 32 -5.78 -4.19 -1.02
N ILE A 33 -4.66 -3.48 -0.79
CA ILE A 33 -3.32 -4.02 -1.03
C ILE A 33 -3.11 -5.24 -0.12
N SER A 34 -3.27 -5.10 1.20
CA SER A 34 -3.08 -6.22 2.13
C SER A 34 -3.94 -7.43 1.80
N PHE A 35 -5.24 -7.22 1.57
CA PHE A 35 -6.18 -8.27 1.21
C PHE A 35 -5.82 -8.95 -0.12
N SER A 36 -5.28 -8.19 -1.09
CA SER A 36 -4.84 -8.78 -2.35
C SER A 36 -3.73 -9.81 -2.17
N TYR A 37 -2.88 -9.67 -1.15
CA TYR A 37 -1.83 -10.62 -0.79
C TYR A 37 -2.36 -11.76 0.08
N THR A 38 -3.11 -11.43 1.14
CA THR A 38 -3.49 -12.42 2.16
C THR A 38 -4.72 -13.26 1.79
N LYS A 39 -5.63 -12.72 0.96
CA LYS A 39 -6.94 -13.31 0.62
C LYS A 39 -7.81 -13.63 1.85
N ASN A 40 -7.52 -13.02 2.99
CA ASN A 40 -8.20 -13.21 4.26
C ASN A 40 -8.25 -11.87 5.01
N SER A 41 -9.42 -11.50 5.54
CA SER A 41 -9.61 -10.19 6.21
C SER A 41 -8.78 -10.07 7.48
N TYR A 42 -8.79 -11.09 8.35
CA TYR A 42 -8.04 -11.08 9.61
C TYR A 42 -6.54 -10.96 9.35
N ASP A 43 -6.02 -11.74 8.40
CA ASP A 43 -4.60 -11.63 8.03
C ASP A 43 -4.25 -10.27 7.42
N ALA A 44 -5.18 -9.67 6.66
CA ALA A 44 -4.97 -8.35 6.08
C ALA A 44 -4.88 -7.30 7.18
N GLU A 45 -5.78 -7.32 8.15
CA GLU A 45 -5.80 -6.43 9.31
C GLU A 45 -4.56 -6.60 10.19
N ASP A 46 -4.11 -7.83 10.42
CA ASP A 46 -2.87 -8.13 11.14
C ASP A 46 -1.65 -7.53 10.42
N CYS A 47 -1.57 -7.70 9.10
CA CYS A 47 -0.47 -7.13 8.31
C CYS A 47 -0.47 -5.60 8.35
N ILE A 48 -1.64 -4.96 8.30
CA ILE A 48 -1.77 -3.50 8.42
C ILE A 48 -1.32 -3.04 9.81
N SER A 49 -1.72 -3.76 10.85
CA SER A 49 -1.36 -3.43 12.23
C SER A 49 0.14 -3.55 12.45
N GLU A 50 0.76 -4.67 12.06
CA GLU A 50 2.22 -4.85 12.15
C GLU A 50 2.97 -3.81 11.31
N ALA A 51 2.46 -3.47 10.11
CA ALA A 51 3.07 -2.45 9.26
C ALA A 51 2.97 -1.05 9.87
N SER A 52 1.85 -0.72 10.51
CA SER A 52 1.62 0.56 11.18
C SER A 52 2.60 0.76 12.33
N ILE A 53 2.77 -0.26 13.17
CA ILE A 53 3.73 -0.24 14.29
C ILE A 53 5.15 -0.05 13.75
N LYS A 54 5.56 -0.90 12.80
CA LYS A 54 6.91 -0.87 12.23
C LYS A 54 7.22 0.41 11.47
N ALA A 55 6.22 0.96 10.78
CA ALA A 55 6.35 2.23 10.10
C ALA A 55 6.47 3.38 11.10
N PHE A 56 5.69 3.41 12.18
CA PHE A 56 5.81 4.45 13.19
C PHE A 56 7.22 4.45 13.82
N ASP A 57 7.74 3.29 14.19
CA ASP A 57 9.10 3.14 14.75
C ASP A 57 10.20 3.64 13.80
N LYS A 58 10.04 3.38 12.50
CA LYS A 58 11.02 3.75 11.47
C LYS A 58 10.79 5.12 10.87
N LEU A 59 9.73 5.82 11.24
CA LEU A 59 9.29 7.05 10.57
C LEU A 59 10.36 8.15 10.57
N LYS A 60 11.17 8.23 11.62
CA LYS A 60 12.29 9.17 11.73
C LYS A 60 13.35 8.98 10.64
N GLN A 61 13.43 7.80 10.02
CA GLN A 61 14.37 7.49 8.94
C GLN A 61 13.86 7.93 7.55
N LEU A 62 12.58 8.27 7.42
CA LEU A 62 12.01 8.74 6.16
C LEU A 62 12.58 10.11 5.80
N LYS A 63 13.35 10.22 4.72
CA LYS A 63 14.03 11.46 4.31
C LYS A 63 13.13 12.45 3.58
N ASN A 64 12.09 11.97 2.90
CA ASN A 64 11.16 12.79 2.13
C ASN A 64 9.73 12.44 2.56
N GLU A 65 9.08 13.40 3.20
CA GLU A 65 7.75 13.29 3.78
C GLU A 65 6.66 13.07 2.70
N GLU A 66 6.83 13.63 1.51
CA GLU A 66 5.88 13.44 0.40
C GLU A 66 5.83 11.99 -0.08
N LYS A 67 6.90 11.22 0.18
CA LYS A 67 6.99 9.80 -0.18
C LYS A 67 6.42 8.87 0.89
N PHE A 68 5.79 9.39 1.95
CA PHE A 68 5.27 8.60 3.06
C PHE A 68 4.44 7.39 2.61
N TYR A 69 3.47 7.57 1.72
CA TYR A 69 2.59 6.48 1.29
C TYR A 69 3.33 5.38 0.52
N CYS A 70 4.22 5.75 -0.41
CA CYS A 70 5.02 4.77 -1.16
C CYS A 70 5.94 3.97 -0.22
N TRP A 71 6.55 4.68 0.73
CA TRP A 71 7.40 4.07 1.74
C TRP A 71 6.61 3.14 2.69
N PHE A 72 5.45 3.57 3.17
CA PHE A 72 4.56 2.76 4.01
C PHE A 72 4.09 1.49 3.29
N ILE A 73 3.62 1.62 2.04
CA ILE A 73 3.18 0.49 1.22
C ILE A 73 4.32 -0.53 1.03
N SER A 74 5.56 -0.06 0.89
CA SER A 74 6.72 -0.96 0.81
C SER A 74 6.91 -1.80 2.09
N ILE A 75 6.69 -1.20 3.27
CA ILE A 75 6.72 -1.91 4.56
C ILE A 75 5.57 -2.92 4.64
N LEU A 76 4.36 -2.49 4.27
CA LEU A 76 3.14 -3.30 4.28
C LEU A 76 3.27 -4.57 3.43
N ILE A 77 3.73 -4.42 2.19
CA ILE A 77 3.90 -5.54 1.26
C ILE A 77 4.93 -6.54 1.80
N ASN A 78 6.02 -6.05 2.40
CA ASN A 78 7.04 -6.93 2.99
C ASN A 78 6.48 -7.75 4.16
N ILE A 79 5.60 -7.17 4.96
CA ILE A 79 4.92 -7.88 6.06
C ILE A 79 3.92 -8.90 5.52
N CYS A 80 3.08 -8.52 4.54
CA CYS A 80 2.13 -9.44 3.90
C CYS A 80 2.86 -10.67 3.32
N ARG A 81 3.98 -10.44 2.62
CA ARG A 81 4.82 -11.51 2.06
C ARG A 81 5.41 -12.41 3.15
N LYS A 82 5.88 -11.83 4.26
CA LYS A 82 6.43 -12.61 5.38
C LYS A 82 5.35 -13.51 6.00
N ASN A 83 4.14 -12.98 6.21
CA ASN A 83 3.02 -13.72 6.79
C ASN A 83 2.62 -14.92 5.90
N ILE A 84 2.56 -14.72 4.58
CA ILE A 84 2.32 -15.81 3.62
C ILE A 84 3.43 -16.86 3.67
N LYS A 85 4.70 -16.45 3.69
CA LYS A 85 5.85 -17.38 3.77
C LYS A 85 5.84 -18.21 5.05
N SER A 86 5.49 -17.63 6.20
CA SER A 86 5.38 -18.37 7.47
C SER A 86 4.25 -19.40 7.47
N LYS A 87 3.20 -19.21 6.65
CA LYS A 87 2.14 -20.20 6.48
C LYS A 87 2.54 -21.35 5.54
N ILE A 88 3.53 -21.14 4.67
CA ILE A 88 3.93 -22.10 3.63
C ILE A 88 5.02 -23.08 4.10
N THR A 89 5.76 -22.82 5.19
CA THR A 89 6.84 -23.67 5.78
C THR A 89 7.26 -24.87 4.90
N ILE A 90 8.07 -24.58 3.88
CA ILE A 90 8.92 -25.57 3.22
C ILE A 90 10.31 -25.41 3.86
N PRO A 91 11.03 -26.50 4.23
CA PRO A 91 12.36 -26.38 4.84
C PRO A 91 13.37 -25.79 3.84
N SER A 92 14.27 -24.92 4.33
CA SER A 92 15.63 -24.52 3.84
C SER A 92 15.99 -24.83 2.38
N ASP A 93 16.58 -23.96 1.56
CA ASP A 93 17.78 -23.16 1.78
C ASP A 93 18.07 -22.28 0.54
N ASP A 94 18.92 -21.27 0.68
CA ASP A 94 19.75 -20.60 -0.35
C ASP A 94 19.14 -19.83 -1.56
N THR A 95 17.85 -19.94 -1.91
CA THR A 95 17.33 -19.20 -3.10
C THR A 95 17.03 -17.71 -2.84
N ILE A 96 16.96 -17.30 -1.56
CA ILE A 96 16.34 -16.02 -1.16
C ILE A 96 17.24 -14.81 -1.45
N ASN A 97 18.56 -14.99 -1.53
CA ASN A 97 19.48 -13.89 -1.83
C ASN A 97 19.40 -13.44 -3.30
N GLN A 98 19.04 -14.32 -4.25
CA GLN A 98 18.82 -13.92 -5.65
C GLN A 98 17.51 -13.13 -5.84
N VAL A 99 16.45 -13.51 -5.13
CA VAL A 99 15.13 -12.86 -5.21
C VAL A 99 15.13 -11.45 -4.60
N ARG A 100 16.06 -11.17 -3.67
CA ARG A 100 16.16 -9.89 -2.96
C ARG A 100 16.64 -8.74 -3.86
N ASP A 101 17.51 -9.03 -4.84
CA ASP A 101 18.02 -8.02 -5.78
C ASP A 101 17.12 -7.87 -7.03
N GLU A 102 16.42 -8.92 -7.46
CA GLU A 102 15.47 -8.83 -8.61
C GLU A 102 14.25 -7.93 -8.32
N PHE A 103 13.68 -8.01 -7.11
CA PHE A 103 12.40 -7.34 -6.81
C PHE A 103 12.54 -5.87 -6.39
N SER A 104 13.74 -5.41 -6.02
CA SER A 104 13.96 -3.99 -5.68
C SER A 104 14.01 -3.10 -6.92
N TYR A 105 14.24 -3.66 -8.11
CA TYR A 105 14.11 -2.98 -9.40
C TYR A 105 12.68 -3.05 -9.96
N GLN A 106 11.85 -3.97 -9.48
CA GLN A 106 10.55 -4.27 -10.07
C GLN A 106 9.48 -3.20 -9.82
N PHE A 107 9.59 -2.36 -8.78
CA PHE A 107 8.65 -1.23 -8.59
C PHE A 107 8.91 -0.04 -9.53
N ILE A 108 10.12 0.08 -10.09
CA ILE A 108 10.40 1.03 -11.18
C ILE A 108 9.92 0.41 -12.51
N ASP A 109 10.03 -0.91 -12.64
CA ASP A 109 9.59 -1.67 -13.81
C ASP A 109 8.07 -1.78 -13.91
N ASP A 110 7.33 -1.88 -12.80
CA ASP A 110 5.86 -2.02 -12.83
C ASP A 110 5.17 -0.79 -13.44
N ARG A 111 5.69 0.43 -13.28
CA ARG A 111 5.12 1.60 -13.99
C ARG A 111 5.38 1.51 -15.49
N ILE A 112 6.59 1.13 -15.91
CA ILE A 112 6.95 1.03 -17.33
C ILE A 112 6.20 -0.14 -17.97
N LEU A 113 6.09 -1.27 -17.28
CA LEU A 113 5.32 -2.45 -17.67
C LEU A 113 3.81 -2.18 -17.70
N ILE A 114 3.26 -1.46 -16.71
CA ILE A 114 1.86 -1.04 -16.73
C ILE A 114 1.61 -0.08 -17.89
N GLU A 115 2.48 0.92 -18.11
CA GLU A 115 2.35 1.84 -19.26
C GLU A 115 2.48 1.10 -20.59
N GLU A 116 3.37 0.12 -20.69
CA GLU A 116 3.53 -0.73 -21.88
C GLU A 116 2.27 -1.61 -22.11
N LEU A 117 1.76 -2.26 -21.07
CA LEU A 117 0.53 -3.06 -21.14
C LEU A 117 -0.70 -2.20 -21.47
N LEU A 118 -0.78 -1.00 -20.87
CA LEU A 118 -1.80 0.00 -21.19
C LEU A 118 -1.66 0.51 -22.63
N SER A 119 -0.44 0.68 -23.14
CA SER A 119 -0.21 1.10 -24.52
C SER A 119 -0.66 0.06 -25.55
N LYS A 120 -0.63 -1.24 -25.18
CA LYS A 120 -1.12 -2.36 -26.00
C LYS A 120 -2.65 -2.48 -26.00
N LEU A 121 -3.34 -1.81 -25.07
CA LEU A 121 -4.80 -1.77 -24.99
C LEU A 121 -5.36 -0.64 -25.86
N ARG A 122 -6.50 -0.91 -26.52
CA ARG A 122 -7.19 0.12 -27.30
C ARG A 122 -7.68 1.23 -26.36
N LYS A 123 -7.84 2.43 -26.90
CA LYS A 123 -8.24 3.61 -26.12
C LYS A 123 -9.50 3.33 -25.28
N ASP A 124 -10.47 2.67 -25.88
CA ASP A 124 -11.77 2.36 -25.26
C ASP A 124 -11.63 1.36 -24.10
N GLU A 125 -10.68 0.42 -24.18
CA GLU A 125 -10.41 -0.57 -23.13
C GLU A 125 -9.65 0.05 -21.96
N ARG A 126 -8.69 0.94 -22.25
CA ARG A 126 -8.03 1.77 -21.23
C ARG A 126 -9.04 2.65 -20.51
N ASP A 127 -9.93 3.28 -21.26
CA ASP A 127 -10.98 4.12 -20.70
C ASP A 127 -11.90 3.30 -19.79
N ILE A 128 -12.27 2.06 -20.12
CA ILE A 128 -13.06 1.18 -19.25
C ILE A 128 -12.31 0.81 -17.96
N ILE A 129 -11.02 0.48 -18.05
CA ILE A 129 -10.20 0.16 -16.87
C ILE A 129 -10.08 1.40 -15.99
N ALA A 130 -9.70 2.54 -16.58
CA ALA A 130 -9.67 3.82 -15.89
C ALA A 130 -11.03 4.12 -15.26
N PHE A 131 -12.14 3.95 -15.98
CA PHE A 131 -13.49 4.19 -15.47
C PHE A 131 -13.86 3.24 -14.34
N ARG A 132 -13.46 1.96 -14.39
CA ARG A 132 -13.75 0.97 -13.35
C ARG A 132 -12.97 1.28 -12.06
N TYR A 133 -11.70 1.60 -12.18
CA TYR A 133 -10.85 1.93 -11.03
C TYR A 133 -11.13 3.36 -10.50
N LEU A 134 -11.45 4.33 -11.36
CA LEU A 134 -11.89 5.67 -10.96
C LEU A 134 -13.30 5.64 -10.35
N LYS A 135 -14.23 4.80 -10.86
CA LYS A 135 -15.54 4.59 -10.23
C LYS A 135 -15.38 4.12 -8.79
N LEU A 136 -14.45 3.21 -8.52
CA LEU A 136 -14.18 2.74 -7.15
C LEU A 136 -13.71 3.88 -6.25
N TYR A 137 -12.98 4.86 -6.79
CA TYR A 137 -12.57 6.06 -6.05
C TYR A 137 -13.68 7.11 -5.86
N ILE A 138 -14.63 7.22 -6.81
CA ILE A 138 -15.69 8.26 -6.79
C ILE A 138 -17.00 7.74 -6.15
N LEU A 139 -17.35 6.46 -6.29
CA LEU A 139 -18.60 5.89 -5.76
C LEU A 139 -18.54 5.56 -4.27
N TYR A 140 -17.38 5.12 -3.76
CA TYR A 140 -17.24 4.76 -2.34
C TYR A 140 -17.53 5.93 -1.39
N PRO A 141 -17.08 7.18 -1.68
CA PRO A 141 -17.47 8.35 -0.91
C PRO A 141 -18.96 8.71 -1.04
N ILE A 142 -19.55 8.55 -2.23
CA ILE A 142 -20.94 8.97 -2.51
C ILE A 142 -21.95 8.00 -1.90
N GLN A 143 -21.66 6.69 -1.87
CA GLN A 143 -22.54 5.71 -1.21
C GLN A 143 -22.68 5.96 0.29
N ASN A 144 -21.61 6.38 0.98
CA ASN A 144 -21.69 6.76 2.39
C ASN A 144 -22.45 8.07 2.65
N ILE A 145 -22.49 8.99 1.67
CA ILE A 145 -23.27 10.23 1.78
C ILE A 145 -24.76 9.97 1.49
N LEU A 146 -25.08 9.05 0.57
CA LEU A 146 -26.47 8.74 0.21
C LEU A 146 -27.17 7.82 1.22
N LEU A 147 -26.41 7.01 1.98
CA LEU A 147 -26.92 6.09 3.01
C LEU A 147 -27.05 6.74 4.41
N MET A 148 -26.82 8.05 4.52
CA MET A 148 -27.01 8.85 5.75
C MET A 148 -28.31 9.68 5.76
N LYS A 149 -29.34 9.26 5.02
CA LYS A 149 -30.70 9.81 5.12
C LYS A 149 -31.68 8.80 5.68
#